data_AF-A0A2L2X9L7-F1
#
_entry.id   AF-A0A2L2X9L7-F1
#
_cell.length_a   1.000
_cell.length_b   1.000
_cell.length_c   1.000
_cell.angle_alpha   90.00
_cell.angle_beta   90.00
_cell.angle_gamma   90.00
#
_symmetry.space_group_name_H-M   'P 1'
#
loop_
_entity.id
_entity.type
_entity.pdbx_description
1 polymer ?
#
loop_
_entity_poly.entity_id
_entity_poly.type
_entity_poly.pdbx_seq_one_letter_code
_entity_poly.pdbx_strand_id
1 'polypeptide(L)' 'MNCREVLLKLNPYLEKELDIFTNKQVEKHLDNCPVCQNEFKTLARTLRIIKAVKAPPMPRDYSKIIPGASNSPERKC' A
#
# COMPACT_ATOMS: atom_id res chain seq x y z
N MET A 1 13.80 -11.94 -14.00
CA MET A 1 12.43 -12.29 -13.57
C MET A 1 11.45 -12.21 -14.73
N ASN A 2 10.41 -13.04 -14.67
CA ASN A 2 9.24 -12.99 -15.56
C ASN A 2 8.10 -12.14 -14.95
N CYS A 3 7.06 -11.85 -15.75
CA CYS A 3 5.94 -11.01 -15.32
C CYS A 3 5.23 -11.54 -14.06
N ARG A 4 5.01 -12.86 -13.97
CA ARG A 4 4.33 -13.48 -12.82
C ARG A 4 5.09 -13.24 -11.52
N GLU A 5 6.42 -13.37 -11.55
CA GLU A 5 7.26 -13.12 -10.39
C GLU A 5 7.26 -11.66 -9.94
N VAL A 6 7.18 -10.74 -10.90
CA VAL A 6 7.16 -9.28 -10.64
C VAL A 6 5.81 -8.86 -10.07
N LEU A 7 4.70 -9.36 -10.62
CA LEU A 7 3.35 -9.07 -10.12
C LEU A 7 3.21 -9.42 -8.64
N LEU A 8 3.73 -10.57 -8.21
CA LEU A 8 3.74 -10.99 -6.80
C LEU A 8 4.61 -10.10 -5.90
N LYS A 9 5.56 -9.35 -6.48
CA LYS A 9 6.51 -8.50 -5.76
C LYS A 9 6.14 -7.01 -5.78
N LEU A 10 5.07 -6.59 -6.48
CA LEU A 10 4.73 -5.17 -6.59
C LEU A 10 4.33 -4.52 -5.25
N ASN A 11 3.56 -5.23 -4.40
CA ASN A 11 3.22 -4.74 -3.06
C ASN A 11 4.47 -4.54 -2.18
N PRO A 12 5.33 -5.56 -1.94
CA PRO A 12 6.52 -5.36 -1.12
C PRO A 12 7.53 -4.40 -1.77
N TYR A 13 7.53 -4.26 -3.10
CA TYR A 13 8.29 -3.21 -3.78
C TYR A 13 7.79 -1.80 -3.42
N LEU A 14 6.47 -1.57 -3.41
CA LEU A 14 5.85 -0.29 -3.02
C LEU A 14 6.10 0.07 -1.56
N GLU A 15 6.04 -0.92 -0.66
CA GLU A 15 6.30 -0.74 0.78
C GLU A 15 7.80 -0.72 1.12
N LYS A 16 8.68 -0.87 0.11
CA LYS A 16 10.16 -0.89 0.26
C LYS A 16 10.67 -2.02 1.16
N GLU A 17 10.01 -3.17 1.14
CA GLU A 17 10.32 -4.36 1.95
C GLU A 17 11.19 -5.39 1.21
N LEU A 18 11.50 -5.16 -0.07
CA LEU A 18 12.37 -6.05 -0.85
C LEU A 18 13.85 -5.82 -0.53
N ASP A 19 14.63 -6.90 -0.55
CA ASP A 19 16.08 -6.82 -0.52
C ASP A 19 16.63 -6.12 -1.80
N ILE A 20 17.85 -5.60 -1.70
CA ILE A 20 18.49 -4.80 -2.76
C ILE A 20 18.55 -5.53 -4.10
N PHE A 21 18.82 -6.83 -4.10
CA PHE A 21 18.97 -7.60 -5.34
C PHE A 21 17.61 -7.82 -6.00
N THR A 22 16.60 -8.21 -5.23
CA THR A 22 15.23 -8.38 -5.72
C THR A 22 14.65 -7.06 -6.22
N ASN A 23 14.92 -5.96 -5.51
CA ASN A 23 14.47 -4.63 -5.87
C ASN A 23 14.98 -4.22 -7.27
N LYS A 24 16.30 -4.34 -7.52
CA LYS A 24 16.89 -4.07 -8.84
C LYS A 24 16.34 -4.94 -9.96
N GLN A 25 16.01 -6.19 -9.68
CA GLN A 25 15.41 -7.07 -10.69
C GLN A 25 13.98 -6.64 -11.06
N VAL A 26 13.21 -6.18 -10.08
CA VAL A 26 11.87 -5.62 -10.31
C VAL A 26 11.97 -4.32 -11.10
N GLU A 27 12.85 -3.39 -10.72
CA GLU A 27 13.10 -2.13 -11.45
C GLU A 27 13.43 -2.40 -12.92
N LYS A 28 14.43 -3.24 -13.18
CA LYS A 28 14.83 -3.61 -14.54
C LYS A 28 13.67 -4.19 -15.34
N HIS A 29 12.77 -4.96 -14.72
CA HIS A 29 11.61 -5.50 -15.43
C HIS A 29 10.57 -4.41 -15.72
N LEU A 30 10.28 -3.53 -14.76
CA LEU A 30 9.32 -2.43 -14.93
C LEU A 30 9.76 -1.43 -16.02
N ASP A 31 11.06 -1.26 -16.23
CA ASP A 31 11.61 -0.41 -17.29
C ASP A 31 11.36 -0.99 -18.69
N ASN A 32 11.26 -2.32 -18.81
CA ASN A 32 11.20 -3.03 -20.09
C ASN A 32 9.83 -3.66 -20.38
N CYS A 33 8.94 -3.74 -19.40
CA CYS A 33 7.64 -4.41 -19.52
C CYS A 33 6.48 -3.43 -19.30
N PRO A 34 5.82 -2.95 -20.38
CA PRO A 34 4.72 -1.99 -20.25
C PRO A 34 3.52 -2.55 -19.49
N VAL A 35 3.27 -3.87 -19.58
CA VAL A 35 2.20 -4.53 -18.83
C VAL A 35 2.42 -4.42 -17.33
N CYS A 36 3.59 -4.85 -16.84
CA CYS A 36 3.91 -4.77 -15.42
C CYS A 36 4.03 -3.33 -14.93
N GLN A 37 4.48 -2.40 -15.78
CA GLN A 37 4.50 -0.98 -15.44
C GLN A 37 3.09 -0.42 -15.25
N ASN A 38 2.11 -0.84 -16.07
CA ASN A 38 0.73 -0.42 -15.93
C ASN A 38 0.08 -0.98 -14.65
N GLU A 39 0.34 -2.24 -14.32
CA GLU A 39 -0.10 -2.85 -13.06
C GLU A 39 0.48 -2.13 -11.85
N PHE A 40 1.78 -1.82 -11.88
CA PHE A 40 2.44 -1.03 -10.84
C PHE A 40 1.80 0.35 -10.65
N LYS A 41 1.57 1.08 -11.75
CA LYS A 41 0.91 2.40 -11.72
C LYS A 41 -0.51 2.32 -11.15
N THR A 42 -1.25 1.28 -11.52
CA THR A 42 -2.62 1.04 -11.04
C THR A 42 -2.63 0.79 -9.54
N LEU A 43 -1.77 -0.13 -9.06
CA LEU A 43 -1.63 -0.44 -7.65
C LEU A 43 -1.20 0.79 -6.82
N ALA A 44 -0.20 1.54 -7.29
CA ALA A 44 0.26 2.76 -6.64
C ALA A 44 -0.84 3.83 -6.55
N ARG A 45 -1.66 3.97 -7.59
CA ARG A 45 -2.81 4.88 -7.59
C ARG A 45 -3.87 4.45 -6.59
N THR A 46 -4.19 3.16 -6.53
CA THR A 46 -5.14 2.60 -5.56
C THR A 46 -4.71 2.89 -4.13
N LEU A 47 -3.44 2.64 -3.79
CA LEU A 47 -2.90 2.94 -2.46
C LEU A 47 -2.95 4.44 -2.13
N ARG A 48 -2.64 5.30 -3.11
CA ARG A 48 -2.74 6.75 -2.93
C ARG A 48 -4.17 7.18 -2.60
N ILE A 49 -5.16 6.63 -3.30
CA ILE A 49 -6.58 6.94 -3.05
C ILE A 49 -6.96 6.51 -1.63
N ILE A 50 -6.62 5.28 -1.24
CA ILE A 50 -6.90 4.76 0.10
C ILE A 50 -6.28 5.66 1.17
N LYS A 51 -5.00 6.05 1.03
CA LYS A 51 -4.30 6.92 1.99
C LYS A 51 -4.85 8.34 2.03
N ALA A 52 -5.48 8.81 0.95
CA ALA A 52 -6.11 10.14 0.90
C ALA A 52 -7.48 10.17 1.60
N VAL A 53 -8.12 9.02 1.83
CA VAL A 53 -9.40 8.96 2.55
C VAL A 53 -9.15 9.22 4.03
N LYS A 54 -9.74 10.31 4.54
CA LYS A 54 -9.74 10.59 5.98
C LYS A 54 -10.65 9.60 6.69
N ALA A 55 -10.20 9.09 7.83
CA ALA A 55 -11.06 8.33 8.72
C ALA A 55 -12.29 9.18 9.11
N PRO A 56 -13.50 8.62 9.10
CA PRO A 56 -14.67 9.34 9.57
C PRO A 56 -14.49 9.70 11.05
N PRO A 57 -15.09 10.82 11.51
CA PRO A 57 -15.07 11.14 12.93
C PRO A 57 -15.75 10.02 13.73
N MET A 58 -15.30 9.84 14.97
CA MET A 58 -15.90 8.88 15.89
C MET A 58 -17.40 9.17 16.03
N PRO A 59 -18.28 8.14 15.95
CA PRO A 59 -19.72 8.33 16.13
C PRO A 59 -20.03 9.01 17.46
N ARG A 60 -21.07 9.87 17.45
CA ARG A 60 -21.61 10.45 18.67
C ARG A 60 -21.99 9.30 19.62
N ASP A 61 -21.54 9.37 20.86
CA ASP A 61 -21.77 8.38 21.93
C ASP A 61 -20.90 7.10 21.94
N TYR A 62 -19.92 6.96 21.05
CA TYR A 62 -19.02 5.79 21.08
C TYR A 62 -18.31 5.60 22.43
N SER A 63 -17.91 6.70 23.10
CA SER A 63 -17.29 6.67 24.43
C SER A 63 -18.26 6.27 25.56
N LYS A 64 -19.57 6.39 25.34
CA LYS A 64 -20.61 5.95 26.29
C LYS A 64 -20.90 4.46 26.16
N ILE A 65 -20.75 3.92 24.95
CA ILE A 65 -21.00 2.50 24.63
C ILE A 65 -19.78 1.64 25.00
N ILE A 66 -18.57 2.16 24.78
CA ILE A 66 -17.30 1.46 25.09
C ILE A 66 -16.47 2.32 26.05
N PRO A 67 -16.54 2.08 27.37
CA PRO A 67 -15.71 2.77 28.35
C PRO A 67 -14.22 2.43 28.12
N GLY A 68 -13.37 3.44 27.93
CA GLY A 68 -11.90 3.28 27.77
C GLY A 68 -11.34 3.50 26.36
N ALA A 69 -12.18 3.75 25.36
CA ALA A 69 -11.73 3.92 23.98
C ALA A 69 -11.22 5.35 23.62
N SER A 70 -11.06 6.22 24.61
CA SER A 70 -10.70 7.63 24.43
C SER A 70 -9.26 7.88 23.94
N ASN A 71 -8.39 6.86 23.87
CA ASN A 71 -6.98 7.02 23.51
C ASN A 71 -6.47 5.95 22.52
N SER A 72 -7.08 5.83 21.33
CA SER A 72 -6.40 5.13 20.23
C SER A 72 -5.72 6.14 19.32
N PRO A 73 -4.39 6.09 19.14
CA PRO A 73 -3.70 7.03 18.28
C PRO A 73 -4.16 6.79 16.84
N GLU A 74 -4.27 7.89 16.10
CA GLU A 74 -4.54 7.90 14.66
C GLU A 74 -3.72 6.79 13.99
N ARG A 75 -4.40 5.81 13.37
CA ARG A 75 -3.71 4.82 12.55
C ARG A 75 -3.06 5.61 11.41
N LYS A 76 -1.74 5.82 11.49
CA LYS A 76 -0.93 6.23 10.34
C LYS A 76 -0.96 5.09 9.34
N CYS A 77 -1.89 5.18 8.39
CA CYS A 77 -1.86 4.42 7.13
C CYS A 77 -0.71 4.90 6.24
#